data_AF-S9QN73-F1
#
_entry.id   AF-S9QN73-F1
#
_cell.length_a   1.000
_cell.length_b   1.000
_cell.length_c   1.000
_cell.angle_alpha   90.00
_cell.angle_beta   90.00
_cell.angle_gamma   90.00
#
_symmetry.space_group_name_H-M   'P 1'
#
loop_
_entity.id
_entity.type
_entity.pdbx_description
1 polymer ?
#
loop_
_entity_poly.entity_id
_entity_poly.type
_entity_poly.pdbx_seq_one_letter_code
_entity_poly.pdbx_strand_id
1 'polypeptide(L)'
;MEVLEAIAEGARAFWGHATPFNAGVEISQQTRHPVRKPGVPPRGLPPLKLSEDIPSPEIPHCLGWLNYWSAAAARAIGFPDPARDSELLSRARRTATGGWVVRLTEAPLDLDNPAHLDALKRAYERFPEIGGRATP
;
A
#
# COMPACT_ATOMS: atom_id res chain seq x y z
N MET A 1 -9.48 10.14 -8.96
CA MET A 1 -8.71 8.91 -9.28
C MET A 1 -7.76 9.15 -10.44
N GLU A 2 -8.23 9.75 -11.53
CA GLU A 2 -7.47 10.12 -12.75
C GLU A 2 -6.14 10.84 -12.49
N VAL A 3 -6.07 11.74 -11.50
CA VAL A 3 -4.84 12.53 -11.21
C VAL A 3 -3.68 11.66 -10.70
N LEU A 4 -3.94 10.70 -9.80
CA LEU A 4 -2.89 9.84 -9.25
C LEU A 4 -2.30 8.95 -10.36
N GLU A 5 -3.18 8.38 -11.18
CA GLU A 5 -2.79 7.58 -12.34
C GLU A 5 -1.99 8.41 -13.36
N ALA A 6 -2.50 9.58 -13.75
CA ALA A 6 -1.83 10.45 -14.72
C ALA A 6 -0.43 10.87 -14.26
N ILE A 7 -0.28 11.22 -12.98
CA ILE A 7 1.03 11.55 -12.39
C ILE A 7 1.94 10.33 -12.39
N ALA A 8 1.45 9.19 -11.93
CA ALA A 8 2.27 8.00 -11.77
C ALA A 8 2.72 7.42 -13.11
N GLU A 9 1.83 7.34 -14.11
CA GLU A 9 2.18 6.90 -15.46
C GLU A 9 3.08 7.91 -16.17
N GLY A 10 2.81 9.21 -16.04
CA GLY A 10 3.66 10.27 -16.60
C GLY A 10 5.08 10.28 -16.01
N ALA A 11 5.21 10.02 -14.71
CA ALA A 11 6.48 9.94 -14.00
C ALA A 11 7.19 8.57 -14.15
N ARG A 12 6.55 7.57 -14.76
CA ARG A 12 7.00 6.17 -14.79
C ARG A 12 7.28 5.61 -13.39
N ALA A 13 6.45 5.99 -12.42
CA ALA A 13 6.55 5.51 -11.05
C ALA A 13 6.21 4.01 -10.99
N PHE A 14 6.93 3.26 -10.14
CA PHE A 14 6.56 1.87 -9.88
C PHE A 14 5.27 1.75 -9.08
N TRP A 15 5.06 2.66 -8.13
CA TRP A 15 3.88 2.71 -7.29
C TRP A 15 3.66 4.14 -6.77
N GLY A 16 2.49 4.39 -6.20
CA GLY A 16 2.13 5.63 -5.55
C GLY A 16 0.89 5.45 -4.69
N HIS A 17 0.62 6.37 -3.77
CA HIS A 17 -0.61 6.31 -2.99
C HIS A 17 -1.19 7.70 -2.72
N ALA A 18 -2.48 7.75 -2.46
CA ALA A 18 -3.16 8.92 -1.92
C ALA A 18 -3.95 8.49 -0.68
N THR A 19 -3.83 9.27 0.39
CA THR A 19 -4.50 8.98 1.67
C THR A 19 -4.88 10.28 2.37
N PRO A 20 -5.98 10.34 3.13
CA PRO A 20 -6.28 11.47 4.00
C PRO A 20 -5.13 11.77 4.96
N PHE A 21 -4.92 13.05 5.28
CA PHE A 21 -3.75 13.51 6.02
C PHE A 21 -3.59 12.83 7.39
N ASN A 22 -4.68 12.74 8.17
CA ASN A 22 -4.69 12.08 9.48
C ASN A 22 -4.27 10.60 9.37
N ALA A 23 -4.85 9.85 8.44
CA ALA A 23 -4.47 8.47 8.18
C ALA A 23 -3.01 8.38 7.70
N GLY A 24 -2.54 9.32 6.89
CA GLY A 24 -1.16 9.38 6.40
C GLY A 24 -0.13 9.60 7.52
N VAL A 25 -0.43 10.47 8.49
CA VAL A 25 0.41 10.68 9.68
C VAL A 25 0.57 9.37 10.44
N GLU A 26 -0.53 8.64 10.65
CA GLU A 26 -0.47 7.35 11.34
C GLU A 26 0.24 6.25 10.54
N ILE A 27 0.01 6.16 9.23
CA ILE A 27 0.73 5.24 8.34
C ILE A 27 2.24 5.50 8.38
N SER A 28 2.67 6.76 8.44
CA SER A 28 4.10 7.12 8.58
C SER A 28 4.71 6.63 9.91
N GLN A 29 3.87 6.41 10.91
CA GLN A 29 4.25 5.78 12.17
C GLN A 29 4.35 4.25 12.06
N GLN A 30 4.20 3.63 10.89
CA GLN A 30 4.53 2.22 10.72
C GLN A 30 6.03 2.00 10.46
N THR A 31 6.71 2.97 9.83
CA THR A 31 8.15 2.87 9.59
C THR A 31 8.90 2.80 10.93
N ARG A 32 9.69 1.74 11.11
CA ARG A 32 10.48 1.46 12.31
C ARG A 32 11.88 1.02 11.92
N HIS A 33 12.84 1.33 12.79
CA HIS A 33 14.21 0.86 12.66
C HIS A 33 14.72 0.52 14.06
N PRO A 34 15.31 -0.67 14.29
CA PRO A 34 15.70 -1.12 15.63
C PRO A 34 16.54 -0.10 16.42
N VAL A 35 17.39 0.66 15.71
CA VAL A 35 18.28 1.66 16.31
C VAL A 35 17.78 3.10 16.17
N ARG A 36 17.18 3.47 15.02
CA ARG A 36 16.91 4.87 14.66
C ARG A 36 15.49 5.30 15.05
N LYS A 37 14.57 4.35 15.10
CA LYS A 37 13.15 4.56 15.41
C LYS A 37 12.59 3.29 16.07
N PRO A 38 13.04 2.97 17.29
CA PRO A 38 12.58 1.80 18.02
C PRO A 38 11.10 1.93 18.42
N GLY A 39 10.46 0.81 18.76
CA GLY A 39 9.09 0.74 19.26
C GLY A 39 8.13 0.04 18.31
N VAL A 40 6.88 -0.10 18.74
CA VAL A 40 5.82 -0.76 17.98
C VAL A 40 4.97 0.30 17.25
N PRO A 41 4.51 0.05 16.01
CA PRO A 41 3.52 0.90 15.37
C PRO A 41 2.22 0.99 16.17
N PRO A 42 1.49 2.11 16.10
CA PRO A 42 0.20 2.23 16.75
C PRO A 42 -0.84 1.27 16.15
N ARG A 43 -1.93 1.05 16.88
CA ARG A 43 -3.13 0.32 16.43
C ARG A 43 -2.90 -1.12 15.96
N GLY A 44 -1.76 -1.72 16.31
CA GLY A 44 -1.40 -3.09 15.88
C GLY A 44 -1.13 -3.20 14.38
N LEU A 45 -0.77 -2.09 13.72
CA LEU A 45 -0.29 -2.12 12.35
C LEU A 45 1.12 -2.74 12.29
N PRO A 46 1.49 -3.39 11.18
CA PRO A 46 2.79 -4.04 11.09
C PRO A 46 3.91 -3.00 10.95
N PRO A 47 5.11 -3.27 11.48
CA PRO A 47 6.28 -2.43 11.26
C PRO A 47 6.72 -2.52 9.80
N LEU A 48 7.11 -1.39 9.22
CA LEU A 48 7.67 -1.30 7.87
C LEU A 48 9.13 -0.86 7.97
N LYS A 49 9.96 -1.32 7.03
CA LYS A 49 11.37 -0.93 6.93
C LYS A 49 11.50 0.53 6.49
N LEU A 50 12.71 1.09 6.65
CA LEU A 50 13.07 2.33 5.96
C LEU A 50 13.10 2.08 4.45
N SER A 51 12.83 3.12 3.65
CA SER A 51 12.84 3.00 2.19
C SER A 51 14.17 2.48 1.63
N GLU A 52 15.29 2.83 2.26
CA GLU A 52 16.64 2.37 1.89
C GLU A 52 16.90 0.88 2.17
N ASP A 53 16.08 0.27 3.05
CA ASP A 53 16.20 -1.13 3.45
C ASP A 53 15.19 -2.05 2.72
N ILE A 54 14.39 -1.50 1.80
CA ILE A 54 13.43 -2.26 1.00
C ILE A 54 14.17 -2.83 -0.23
N PRO A 55 14.10 -4.15 -0.49
CA PRO A 55 15.02 -4.83 -1.41
C PRO A 55 14.80 -4.52 -2.89
N SER A 56 13.69 -3.87 -3.26
CA SER A 56 13.37 -3.56 -4.65
C SER A 56 12.51 -2.30 -4.75
N PRO A 57 12.74 -1.43 -5.76
CA PRO A 57 11.94 -0.23 -5.97
C PRO A 57 10.52 -0.52 -6.42
N GLU A 58 10.25 -1.72 -6.96
CA GLU A 58 8.92 -2.21 -7.33
C GLU A 58 8.04 -2.51 -6.11
N ILE A 59 8.63 -2.71 -4.92
CA ILE A 59 7.89 -2.99 -3.69
C ILE A 59 7.38 -1.67 -3.09
N PRO A 60 6.05 -1.49 -2.92
CA PRO A 60 5.50 -0.31 -2.27
C PRO A 60 6.00 -0.15 -0.83
N HIS A 61 6.31 1.08 -0.44
CA HIS A 61 6.79 1.37 0.91
C HIS A 61 5.70 1.22 1.98
N CYS A 62 4.45 1.53 1.63
CA CYS A 62 3.29 1.44 2.50
C CYS A 62 2.00 1.36 1.66
N LEU A 63 0.88 1.09 2.33
CA LEU A 63 -0.45 1.19 1.74
C LEU A 63 -1.11 2.51 2.13
N GLY A 64 -1.84 3.12 1.20
CA GLY A 64 -2.75 4.25 1.44
C GLY A 64 -4.21 3.89 1.16
N TRP A 65 -5.07 4.91 1.11
CA TRP A 65 -6.47 4.74 0.71
C TRP A 65 -6.61 4.33 -0.76
N LEU A 66 -5.99 5.10 -1.66
CA LEU A 66 -5.83 4.77 -3.06
C LEU A 66 -4.38 4.37 -3.30
N ASN A 67 -4.17 3.28 -4.02
CA ASN A 67 -2.85 2.76 -4.33
C ASN A 67 -2.75 2.61 -5.84
N TYR A 68 -1.75 3.24 -6.45
CA TYR A 68 -1.33 2.95 -7.80
C TYR A 68 -0.18 1.94 -7.74
N TRP A 69 -0.28 0.88 -8.54
CA TRP A 69 0.77 -0.10 -8.76
C TRP A 69 0.97 -0.27 -10.25
N SER A 70 2.16 0.02 -10.75
CA SER A 70 2.54 -0.35 -12.12
C SER A 70 2.45 -1.87 -12.32
N ALA A 71 2.50 -2.33 -13.58
CA ALA A 71 2.52 -3.77 -13.86
C ALA A 71 3.66 -4.51 -13.12
N ALA A 72 4.82 -3.87 -12.98
CA ALA A 72 5.97 -4.44 -12.26
C ALA A 72 5.73 -4.52 -10.76
N ALA A 73 5.19 -3.45 -10.14
CA ALA A 73 4.87 -3.45 -8.72
C ALA A 73 3.76 -4.45 -8.38
N ALA A 74 2.70 -4.50 -9.20
CA ALA A 74 1.62 -5.46 -9.03
C ALA A 74 2.13 -6.91 -9.09
N ARG A 75 3.05 -7.21 -10.02
CA ARG A 75 3.73 -8.51 -10.08
C ARG A 75 4.59 -8.79 -8.84
N ALA A 76 5.33 -7.79 -8.35
CA ALA A 76 6.22 -7.95 -7.20
C ALA A 76 5.47 -8.29 -5.90
N ILE A 77 4.24 -7.78 -5.74
CA ILE A 77 3.37 -8.08 -4.57
C ILE A 77 2.35 -9.20 -4.84
N GLY A 78 2.41 -9.83 -6.02
CA GLY A 78 1.51 -10.91 -6.39
C GLY A 78 0.03 -10.50 -6.53
N PHE A 79 -0.24 -9.31 -7.10
CA PHE A 79 -1.58 -8.81 -7.40
C PHE A 79 -1.85 -8.77 -8.92
N PRO A 80 -3.03 -9.17 -9.40
CA PRO A 80 -4.12 -9.79 -8.64
C PRO A 80 -4.00 -11.33 -8.56
N ASP A 81 -4.47 -11.89 -7.46
CA ASP A 81 -4.86 -13.29 -7.28
C ASP A 81 -6.39 -13.37 -7.24
N PRO A 82 -7.06 -13.88 -8.29
CA PRO A 82 -8.52 -13.92 -8.35
C PRO A 82 -9.19 -14.68 -7.20
N ALA A 83 -8.51 -15.65 -6.59
CA ALA A 83 -9.06 -16.43 -5.48
C ALA A 83 -9.01 -15.68 -4.14
N ARG A 84 -8.09 -14.70 -4.01
CA ARG A 84 -7.84 -13.98 -2.75
C ARG A 84 -8.24 -12.52 -2.79
N ASP A 85 -8.29 -11.93 -3.98
CA ASP A 85 -8.40 -10.48 -4.18
C ASP A 85 -9.75 -10.04 -4.74
N SER A 86 -10.77 -10.90 -4.73
CA SER A 86 -12.11 -10.59 -5.28
C SER A 86 -12.68 -9.27 -4.73
N GLU A 87 -12.54 -9.04 -3.42
CA GLU A 87 -12.99 -7.79 -2.79
C GLU A 87 -12.17 -6.57 -3.28
N LEU A 88 -10.84 -6.67 -3.31
CA LEU A 88 -9.99 -5.58 -3.80
C LEU A 88 -10.21 -5.32 -5.29
N LEU A 89 -10.43 -6.37 -6.09
CA LEU A 89 -10.71 -6.30 -7.52
C LEU A 89 -12.03 -5.58 -7.81
N SER A 90 -13.05 -5.75 -6.95
CA SER A 90 -14.30 -4.98 -7.08
C SER A 90 -14.09 -3.47 -6.96
N ARG A 91 -12.99 -3.05 -6.33
CA ARG A 91 -12.58 -1.67 -6.11
C ARG A 91 -11.29 -1.29 -6.84
N ALA A 92 -10.89 -2.09 -7.83
CA ALA A 92 -9.70 -1.87 -8.63
C ALA A 92 -10.04 -1.53 -10.08
N ARG A 93 -9.23 -0.67 -10.69
CA ARG A 93 -9.27 -0.38 -12.12
C ARG A 93 -7.90 -0.67 -12.71
N ARG A 94 -7.87 -1.35 -13.87
CA ARG A 94 -6.65 -1.54 -14.65
C ARG A 94 -6.34 -0.26 -15.43
N THR A 95 -5.08 0.17 -15.42
CA THR A 95 -4.62 1.36 -16.15
C THR A 95 -4.26 1.02 -17.59
N ALA A 96 -4.09 2.04 -18.45
CA ALA A 96 -3.74 1.84 -19.86
C ALA A 96 -2.38 1.14 -20.03
N THR A 97 -1.43 1.37 -19.13
CA THR A 97 -0.09 0.74 -19.14
C THR A 97 -0.07 -0.64 -18.47
N GLY A 98 -1.23 -1.17 -18.07
CA GLY A 98 -1.35 -2.49 -17.45
C GLY A 98 -1.08 -2.51 -15.95
N GLY A 99 -0.94 -1.34 -15.32
CA GLY A 99 -0.96 -1.18 -13.88
C GLY A 99 -2.38 -1.25 -13.29
N TRP A 100 -2.48 -0.90 -12.02
CA TRP A 100 -3.71 -0.93 -11.24
C TRP A 100 -3.82 0.32 -10.37
N VAL A 101 -5.04 0.84 -10.28
CA VAL A 101 -5.45 1.74 -9.21
C VAL A 101 -6.42 0.97 -8.31
N VAL A 102 -6.07 0.82 -7.05
CA VAL A 102 -6.82 0.02 -6.07
C VAL A 102 -7.25 0.89 -4.91
N ARG A 103 -8.55 0.85 -4.59
CA ARG A 103 -9.12 1.52 -3.43
C ARG A 103 -9.31 0.53 -2.27
N LEU A 104 -8.71 0.84 -1.13
CA LEU A 104 -8.75 -0.03 0.04
C LEU A 104 -10.15 -0.10 0.68
N THR A 105 -10.82 1.04 0.78
CA THR A 105 -12.15 1.23 1.38
C THR A 105 -13.00 2.16 0.52
N GLU A 106 -14.33 2.00 0.47
CA GLU A 106 -15.18 2.87 -0.37
C GLU A 106 -15.08 4.36 -0.03
N ALA A 107 -15.12 4.67 1.27
CA ALA A 107 -14.90 6.01 1.78
C ALA A 107 -13.39 6.27 2.00
N PRO A 108 -12.96 7.55 2.03
CA PRO A 108 -11.60 7.92 2.43
C PRO A 108 -11.17 7.22 3.71
N LEU A 109 -9.92 6.72 3.72
CA LEU A 109 -9.40 5.94 4.83
C LEU A 109 -9.40 6.77 6.13
N ASP A 110 -9.95 6.15 7.18
CA ASP A 110 -10.11 6.74 8.51
C ASP A 110 -9.76 5.67 9.54
N LEU A 111 -8.67 5.85 10.28
CA LEU A 111 -8.15 4.82 11.19
C LEU A 111 -8.85 4.81 12.56
N ASP A 112 -9.73 5.77 12.82
CA ASP A 112 -10.64 5.73 13.97
C ASP A 112 -11.87 4.86 13.68
N ASN A 113 -12.18 4.60 12.42
CA ASN A 113 -13.16 3.60 12.02
C ASN A 113 -12.53 2.19 12.09
N PRO A 114 -13.01 1.29 12.97
CA PRO A 114 -12.43 -0.04 13.11
C PRO A 114 -12.46 -0.87 11.82
N ALA A 115 -13.50 -0.71 11.00
CA ALA A 115 -13.63 -1.45 9.74
C ALA A 115 -12.57 -1.03 8.70
N HIS A 116 -12.20 0.25 8.70
CA HIS A 116 -11.14 0.78 7.84
C HIS A 116 -9.74 0.33 8.31
N LEU A 117 -9.50 0.37 9.62
CA LEU A 117 -8.26 -0.15 10.20
C LEU A 117 -8.09 -1.65 9.91
N ASP A 118 -9.17 -2.41 10.04
CA ASP A 118 -9.20 -3.85 9.77
C ASP A 118 -8.98 -4.15 8.29
N ALA A 119 -9.58 -3.38 7.37
CA ALA A 119 -9.28 -3.46 5.95
C ALA A 119 -7.80 -3.21 5.64
N LEU A 120 -7.18 -2.22 6.28
CA LEU A 120 -5.74 -1.94 6.12
C LEU A 120 -4.86 -3.10 6.65
N LYS A 121 -5.21 -3.67 7.81
CA LYS A 121 -4.50 -4.83 8.35
C LYS A 121 -4.59 -6.05 7.43
N ARG A 122 -5.79 -6.40 6.98
CA ARG A 122 -5.99 -7.50 6.02
C ARG A 122 -5.22 -7.28 4.72
N ALA A 123 -5.14 -6.04 4.22
CA ALA A 123 -4.34 -5.76 3.04
C ALA A 123 -2.85 -5.97 3.29
N TYR A 124 -2.32 -5.57 4.45
CA TYR A 124 -0.95 -5.91 4.83
C TYR A 124 -0.74 -7.43 5.03
N GLU A 125 -1.70 -8.18 5.54
CA GLU A 125 -1.61 -9.64 5.62
C GLU A 125 -1.59 -10.28 4.22
N ARG A 126 -2.38 -9.72 3.29
CA ARG A 126 -2.43 -10.18 1.91
C ARG A 126 -1.14 -9.92 1.14
N PHE A 127 -0.47 -8.80 1.38
CA PHE A 127 0.74 -8.38 0.66
C PHE A 127 1.94 -8.29 1.62
N PRO A 128 2.48 -9.44 2.07
CA PRO A 128 3.55 -9.47 3.07
C PRO A 128 4.85 -8.81 2.61
N GLU A 129 5.05 -8.58 1.32
CA GLU A 129 6.23 -7.91 0.76
C GLU A 129 6.20 -6.39 1.02
N ILE A 130 5.00 -5.77 1.08
CA ILE A 130 4.86 -4.32 1.22
C ILE A 130 5.53 -3.83 2.50
N GLY A 131 6.31 -2.75 2.35
CA GLY A 131 7.16 -2.17 3.38
C GLY A 131 8.38 -3.03 3.73
N GLY A 132 8.77 -3.95 2.84
CA GLY A 132 9.94 -4.81 2.99
C GLY A 132 9.82 -5.82 4.12
N ARG A 133 8.59 -6.22 4.48
CA ARG A 133 8.31 -7.08 5.64
C ARG A 133 8.66 -8.56 5.38
N ALA A 134 8.39 -9.06 4.19
CA ALA A 134 8.90 -10.35 3.74
C ALA A 134 10.25 -10.19 3.06
N THR A 135 11.17 -11.14 3.30
CA THR A 135 12.33 -11.37 2.44
C THR A 135 11.90 -12.24 1.25
N PRO A 136 12.35 -11.93 0.02
CA PRO A 136 12.20 -12.83 -1.12
C PRO A 136 12.78 -14.23 -0.86
#